data_AF-A0A9P5CP29-F1
#
_entry.id   AF-A0A9P5CP29-F1
#
_cell.length_a   1.000
_cell.length_b   1.000
_cell.length_c   1.000
_cell.angle_alpha   90.00
_cell.angle_beta   90.00
_cell.angle_gamma   90.00
#
_symmetry.space_group_name_H-M   'P 1'
#
loop_
_entity.id
_entity.type
_entity.pdbx_description
1 polymer ?
#
loop_
_entity_poly.entity_id
_entity_poly.type
_entity_poly.pdbx_seq_one_letter_code
_entity_poly.pdbx_strand_id
1 'polypeptide(L)'
;MAVSAFDLPQVWQKPAAGELIESLQQLRVDPPIWNLKVSRAEVLKQQDITGQHRREVAAYLSTIIKSELAWIDDEEDREAVWTEASKRFSERCGRSAMGEITRRWPFEGGGYEAFDLIVREPPLTGDNLGLKTWGSSYVLAQMLHTVSETSLSHLLGNKVSQARPSVLELGSGTGLLGLAAAAIWRTHVILSDLQEIMPNLAHNVGQNRDMIQERGGSLDAGALTWGGDEDEVDPVLFDAKNHFKIIIVADPLYDDEHPGLLAGAIDEQLAFDADARVMVMVPQRDAVTIKLLSSFRTEMASKSTPLVCLEESVVAGQDDWGGDEDEEASHVKCWLGVFGRSLEL
;
A
#
# COMPACT_ATOMS: atom_id res chain seq x y z
N MET A 1 21.86 -19.88 7.18
CA MET A 1 23.09 -19.36 6.55
C MET A 1 22.71 -18.93 5.14
N ALA A 2 23.14 -17.76 4.68
CA ALA A 2 22.88 -17.34 3.30
C ALA A 2 23.62 -18.30 2.36
N VAL A 3 22.93 -18.82 1.33
CA VAL A 3 23.52 -19.73 0.36
C VAL A 3 24.50 -18.94 -0.49
N SER A 4 25.78 -19.31 -0.50
CA SER A 4 26.78 -18.62 -1.34
C SER A 4 26.49 -18.86 -2.82
N ALA A 5 26.60 -17.84 -3.66
CA ALA A 5 26.48 -18.01 -5.12
C ALA A 5 27.53 -18.98 -5.69
N PHE A 6 28.65 -19.16 -4.98
CA PHE A 6 29.71 -20.11 -5.32
C PHE A 6 29.38 -21.56 -4.98
N ASP A 7 28.41 -21.80 -4.08
CA ASP A 7 27.98 -23.14 -3.68
C ASP A 7 26.87 -23.69 -4.59
N LEU A 8 26.33 -22.85 -5.48
CA LEU A 8 25.29 -23.21 -6.43
C LEU A 8 25.86 -23.91 -7.68
N PRO A 9 25.06 -24.73 -8.39
CA PRO A 9 25.46 -25.35 -9.65
C PRO A 9 25.87 -24.30 -10.67
N GLN A 10 27.05 -24.45 -11.25
CA GLN A 10 27.61 -23.50 -12.19
C GLN A 10 27.36 -23.92 -13.64
N VAL A 11 27.06 -22.97 -14.51
CA VAL A 11 26.80 -23.19 -15.95
C VAL A 11 27.87 -24.07 -16.63
N TRP A 12 29.16 -23.87 -16.28
CA TRP A 12 30.26 -24.65 -16.85
C TRP A 12 30.28 -26.13 -16.42
N GLN A 13 29.59 -26.49 -15.34
CA GLN A 13 29.44 -27.88 -14.87
C GLN A 13 28.36 -28.64 -15.65
N LYS A 14 27.55 -27.94 -16.46
CA LYS A 14 26.43 -28.50 -17.21
C LYS A 14 25.42 -29.27 -16.32
N PRO A 15 24.90 -28.64 -15.25
CA PRO A 15 23.92 -29.27 -14.35
C PRO A 15 22.60 -29.57 -15.06
N ALA A 16 21.82 -30.52 -14.52
CA ALA A 16 20.49 -30.80 -15.07
C ALA A 16 19.54 -29.61 -14.88
N ALA A 17 18.53 -29.46 -15.75
CA ALA A 17 17.56 -28.37 -15.67
C ALA A 17 16.87 -28.30 -14.29
N GLY A 18 16.42 -29.44 -13.77
CA GLY A 18 15.79 -29.52 -12.44
C GLY A 18 16.69 -29.03 -11.30
N GLU A 19 18.00 -29.32 -11.37
CA GLU A 19 18.97 -28.88 -10.35
C GLU A 19 19.16 -27.36 -10.36
N LEU A 20 19.18 -26.75 -11.56
CA LEU A 20 19.20 -25.30 -11.71
C LEU A 20 17.90 -24.68 -11.19
N ILE A 21 16.73 -25.23 -11.53
CA ILE A 21 15.44 -24.71 -11.09
C ILE A 21 15.34 -24.75 -9.56
N GLU A 22 15.68 -25.87 -8.92
CA GLU A 22 15.67 -25.99 -7.45
C GLU A 22 16.62 -24.96 -6.80
N SER A 23 17.80 -24.76 -7.39
CA SER A 23 18.79 -23.78 -6.92
C SER A 23 18.30 -22.34 -7.07
N LEU A 24 17.67 -22.01 -8.21
CA LEU A 24 17.08 -20.71 -8.46
C LEU A 24 15.91 -20.42 -7.53
N GLN A 25 15.07 -21.41 -7.23
CA GLN A 25 13.97 -21.26 -6.27
C GLN A 25 14.47 -20.93 -4.85
N GLN A 26 15.62 -21.46 -4.45
CA GLN A 26 16.26 -21.12 -3.17
C GLN A 26 16.77 -19.67 -3.12
N LEU A 27 17.01 -19.06 -4.28
CA LEU A 27 17.39 -17.64 -4.40
C LEU A 27 16.20 -16.70 -4.40
N ARG A 28 14.97 -17.18 -4.16
CA ARG A 28 13.80 -16.32 -4.02
C ARG A 28 14.02 -15.27 -2.94
N VAL A 29 13.71 -14.02 -3.27
CA VAL A 29 13.63 -12.94 -2.30
C VAL A 29 12.17 -12.56 -2.17
N ASP A 30 11.62 -12.69 -0.97
CA ASP A 30 10.29 -12.15 -0.71
C ASP A 30 10.38 -10.61 -0.68
N PRO A 31 9.35 -9.91 -1.19
CA PRO A 31 9.35 -8.45 -1.16
C PRO A 31 9.51 -7.94 0.27
N PRO A 32 10.23 -6.82 0.49
CA PRO A 32 10.41 -6.28 1.82
C PRO A 32 9.06 -5.88 2.43
N ILE A 33 8.90 -6.17 3.72
CA ILE A 33 7.85 -5.61 4.56
C ILE A 33 8.48 -4.43 5.30
N TRP A 34 7.90 -3.23 5.16
CA TRP A 34 8.41 -2.06 5.87
C TRP A 34 8.30 -2.29 7.38
N ASN A 35 9.39 -2.04 8.11
CA ASN A 35 9.42 -2.24 9.55
C ASN A 35 9.78 -0.93 10.25
N LEU A 36 8.75 -0.28 10.78
CA LEU A 36 8.84 1.01 11.47
C LEU A 36 9.58 0.93 12.83
N LYS A 37 9.89 -0.27 13.33
CA LYS A 37 10.50 -0.49 14.67
C LYS A 37 12.01 -0.76 14.64
N VAL A 38 12.64 -0.91 13.48
CA VAL A 38 14.08 -1.25 13.41
C VAL A 38 14.95 0.00 13.58
N SER A 39 15.94 -0.08 14.47
CA SER A 39 16.87 1.04 14.70
C SER A 39 17.85 1.24 13.52
N ARG A 40 18.18 2.50 13.22
CA ARG A 40 19.11 2.90 12.14
C ARG A 40 20.45 2.15 12.16
N ALA A 41 20.97 1.83 13.35
CA ALA A 41 22.26 1.14 13.50
C ALA A 41 22.20 -0.36 13.17
N GLU A 42 21.04 -0.99 13.38
CA GLU A 42 20.83 -2.42 13.13
C GLU A 42 20.53 -2.69 11.65
N VAL A 43 19.82 -1.76 11.01
CA VAL A 43 19.64 -1.70 9.56
C VAL A 43 20.99 -1.61 8.84
N LEU A 44 21.86 -0.66 9.22
CA LEU A 44 23.19 -0.47 8.61
C LEU A 44 24.11 -1.69 8.71
N LYS A 45 24.06 -2.42 9.84
CA LYS A 45 24.92 -3.60 10.06
C LYS A 45 24.44 -4.83 9.29
N GLN A 46 23.13 -4.99 9.11
CA GLN A 46 22.56 -6.04 8.25
C GLN A 46 22.76 -5.72 6.76
N GLN A 47 22.75 -4.44 6.38
CA GLN A 47 22.88 -3.98 4.99
C GLN A 47 24.22 -4.31 4.34
N ASP A 48 25.34 -4.16 5.05
CA ASP A 48 26.68 -4.34 4.47
C ASP A 48 26.95 -5.82 4.12
N ILE A 49 26.54 -6.73 5.01
CA ILE A 49 26.61 -8.18 4.80
C ILE A 49 25.67 -8.64 3.66
N THR A 50 24.51 -7.99 3.54
CA THR A 50 23.49 -8.34 2.53
C THR A 50 23.82 -7.75 1.15
N GLY A 51 24.51 -6.62 1.07
CA GLY A 51 24.86 -5.94 -0.18
C GLY A 51 25.92 -6.67 -1.02
N GLN A 52 26.94 -7.24 -0.38
CA GLN A 52 27.92 -8.08 -1.07
C GLN A 52 27.27 -9.37 -1.59
N HIS A 53 26.49 -10.05 -0.75
CA HIS A 53 25.77 -11.25 -1.13
C HIS A 53 24.78 -11.01 -2.29
N ARG A 54 24.05 -9.88 -2.29
CA ARG A 54 23.15 -9.48 -3.39
C ARG A 54 23.88 -9.36 -4.73
N ARG A 55 25.08 -8.75 -4.75
CA ARG A 55 25.88 -8.59 -5.97
C ARG A 55 26.40 -9.92 -6.51
N GLU A 56 26.86 -10.80 -5.64
CA GLU A 56 27.33 -12.14 -6.02
C GLU A 56 26.21 -12.97 -6.65
N VAL A 57 25.02 -12.96 -6.04
CA VAL A 57 23.84 -13.65 -6.59
C VAL A 57 23.38 -13.02 -7.91
N ALA A 58 23.36 -11.69 -8.03
CA ALA A 58 23.00 -11.03 -9.27
C ALA A 58 23.96 -11.39 -10.42
N ALA A 59 25.27 -11.48 -10.15
CA ALA A 59 26.25 -11.92 -11.13
C ALA A 59 26.04 -13.39 -11.56
N TYR A 60 25.72 -14.28 -10.62
CA TYR A 60 25.38 -15.67 -10.90
C TYR A 60 24.13 -15.78 -11.80
N LEU A 61 23.05 -15.11 -11.43
CA LEU A 61 21.81 -15.08 -12.21
C LEU A 61 22.03 -14.52 -13.62
N SER A 62 22.80 -13.43 -13.75
CA SER A 62 23.17 -12.86 -15.05
C SER A 62 23.94 -13.85 -15.93
N THR A 63 24.77 -14.71 -15.33
CA THR A 63 25.53 -15.74 -16.05
C THR A 63 24.60 -16.82 -16.61
N ILE A 64 23.57 -17.21 -15.88
CA ILE A 64 22.54 -18.16 -16.37
C ILE A 64 21.73 -17.54 -17.50
N ILE A 65 21.24 -16.31 -17.33
CA ILE A 65 20.43 -15.59 -18.33
C ILE A 65 21.19 -15.41 -19.65
N LYS A 66 22.49 -15.17 -19.59
CA LYS A 66 23.34 -15.00 -20.79
C LYS A 66 23.75 -16.32 -21.45
N SER A 67 23.55 -17.47 -20.78
CA SER A 67 23.91 -18.77 -21.31
C SER A 67 22.85 -19.26 -22.29
N GLU A 68 23.28 -19.83 -23.41
CA GLU A 68 22.39 -20.55 -24.34
C GLU A 68 21.85 -21.87 -23.74
N LEU A 69 22.39 -22.31 -22.59
CA LEU A 69 22.01 -23.57 -21.93
C LEU A 69 22.08 -24.79 -22.87
N ALA A 70 22.99 -24.78 -23.84
CA ALA A 70 23.04 -25.71 -24.97
C ALA A 70 23.26 -27.21 -24.62
N TRP A 71 23.43 -27.55 -23.34
CA TRP A 71 23.50 -28.93 -22.87
C TRP A 71 22.15 -29.46 -22.35
N ILE A 72 21.14 -28.60 -22.25
CA ILE A 72 19.75 -28.95 -21.94
C ILE A 72 19.04 -29.10 -23.29
N ASP A 73 18.63 -30.34 -23.61
CA ASP A 73 18.07 -30.67 -24.92
C ASP A 73 16.61 -30.20 -25.08
N ASP A 74 15.84 -30.21 -23.99
CA ASP A 74 14.44 -29.80 -23.99
C ASP A 74 14.30 -28.28 -23.97
N GLU A 75 13.54 -27.75 -24.93
CA GLU A 75 13.33 -26.32 -25.09
C GLU A 75 12.46 -25.74 -23.96
N GLU A 76 11.45 -26.49 -23.50
CA GLU A 76 10.58 -26.07 -22.39
C GLU A 76 11.38 -25.95 -21.09
N ASP A 77 12.30 -26.90 -20.83
CA ASP A 77 13.19 -26.86 -19.67
C ASP A 77 14.14 -25.64 -19.70
N ARG A 78 14.68 -25.29 -20.87
CA ARG A 78 15.52 -24.08 -21.00
C ARG A 78 14.71 -22.82 -20.73
N GLU A 79 13.51 -22.73 -21.29
CA GLU A 79 12.61 -21.60 -21.05
C GLU A 79 12.23 -21.47 -19.57
N ALA A 80 11.98 -22.58 -18.89
CA ALA A 80 11.70 -22.59 -17.45
C ALA A 80 12.90 -22.08 -16.63
N VAL A 81 14.13 -22.52 -16.94
CA VAL A 81 15.35 -22.05 -16.27
C VAL A 81 15.55 -20.54 -16.50
N TRP A 82 15.43 -20.05 -17.74
CA TRP A 82 15.59 -18.63 -18.05
C TRP A 82 14.52 -17.76 -17.40
N THR A 83 13.27 -18.23 -17.40
CA THR A 83 12.15 -17.54 -16.75
C THR A 83 12.40 -17.42 -15.26
N GLU A 84 12.77 -18.52 -14.60
CA GLU A 84 13.01 -18.53 -13.17
C GLU A 84 14.24 -17.68 -12.80
N ALA A 85 15.33 -17.76 -13.55
CA ALA A 85 16.53 -16.94 -13.34
C ALA A 85 16.24 -15.44 -13.53
N SER A 86 15.50 -15.08 -14.58
CA SER A 86 15.11 -13.69 -14.85
C SER A 86 14.20 -13.15 -13.75
N LYS A 87 13.28 -13.98 -13.24
CA LYS A 87 12.43 -13.65 -12.09
C LYS A 87 13.28 -13.35 -10.84
N ARG A 88 14.17 -14.26 -10.45
CA ARG A 88 15.09 -14.03 -9.30
C ARG A 88 15.98 -12.80 -9.47
N PHE A 89 16.37 -12.49 -10.70
CA PHE A 89 17.18 -11.32 -11.02
C PHE A 89 16.35 -10.03 -10.82
N SER A 90 15.14 -9.99 -11.37
CA SER A 90 14.22 -8.85 -11.25
C SER A 90 13.85 -8.52 -9.79
N GLU A 91 13.73 -9.53 -8.93
CA GLU A 91 13.49 -9.40 -7.48
C GLU A 91 14.60 -8.63 -6.74
N ARG A 92 15.72 -8.33 -7.40
CA ARG A 92 16.87 -7.64 -6.83
C ARG A 92 17.12 -6.28 -7.49
N CYS A 93 16.29 -5.86 -8.43
CA CYS A 93 16.46 -4.64 -9.22
C CYS A 93 15.55 -3.48 -8.78
N GLY A 94 14.97 -3.57 -7.58
CA GLY A 94 14.02 -2.57 -7.06
C GLY A 94 12.60 -2.75 -7.62
N ARG A 95 11.63 -2.03 -7.03
CA ARG A 95 10.19 -2.26 -7.29
C ARG A 95 9.77 -2.03 -8.74
N SER A 96 10.41 -1.08 -9.45
CA SER A 96 10.09 -0.75 -10.84
C SER A 96 10.50 -1.82 -11.84
N ALA A 97 11.46 -2.68 -11.49
CA ALA A 97 11.88 -3.81 -12.30
C ALA A 97 11.19 -5.13 -11.92
N MET A 98 10.53 -5.18 -10.76
CA MET A 98 9.78 -6.34 -10.30
C MET A 98 8.43 -6.47 -11.04
N GLY A 99 8.08 -7.71 -11.37
CA GLY A 99 6.76 -8.06 -11.86
C GLY A 99 5.67 -7.96 -10.77
N GLU A 100 4.60 -8.73 -10.94
CA GLU A 100 3.56 -8.85 -9.92
C GLU A 100 4.16 -9.41 -8.62
N ILE A 101 3.83 -8.79 -7.50
CA ILE A 101 4.21 -9.26 -6.17
C ILE A 101 2.97 -9.45 -5.30
N THR A 102 3.04 -10.39 -4.37
CA THR A 102 2.06 -10.50 -3.28
C THR A 102 2.81 -10.32 -1.98
N ARG A 103 2.40 -9.33 -1.19
CA ARG A 103 2.98 -9.01 0.11
C ARG A 103 2.08 -9.45 1.24
N ARG A 104 2.71 -9.87 2.33
CA ARG A 104 2.05 -10.16 3.60
C ARG A 104 2.37 -9.04 4.58
N TRP A 105 1.34 -8.38 5.09
CA TRP A 105 1.46 -7.24 5.99
C TRP A 105 1.05 -7.65 7.40
N PRO A 106 1.99 -7.77 8.34
CA PRO A 106 1.69 -8.15 9.71
C PRO A 106 1.15 -6.96 10.51
N PHE A 107 0.04 -7.18 11.21
CA PHE A 107 -0.56 -6.25 12.15
C PHE A 107 -0.41 -6.82 13.55
N GLU A 108 0.63 -6.36 14.24
CA GLU A 108 1.06 -6.85 15.55
C GLU A 108 1.05 -5.72 16.60
N GLY A 109 0.10 -5.78 17.52
CA GLY A 109 0.00 -4.87 18.66
C GLY A 109 -1.05 -3.76 18.51
N GLY A 110 -1.39 -3.11 19.63
CA GLY A 110 -2.42 -2.07 19.67
C GLY A 110 -3.83 -2.64 19.87
N GLY A 111 -4.11 -3.24 21.03
CA GLY A 111 -5.48 -3.53 21.47
C GLY A 111 -6.31 -4.56 20.67
N TYR A 112 -5.80 -5.07 19.54
CA TYR A 112 -6.43 -6.10 18.71
C TYR A 112 -5.58 -7.39 18.66
N GLU A 113 -6.23 -8.52 18.33
CA GLU A 113 -5.55 -9.80 18.08
C GLU A 113 -4.73 -9.72 16.79
N ALA A 114 -3.51 -10.24 16.78
CA ALA A 114 -2.63 -10.17 15.62
C ALA A 114 -3.23 -10.84 14.37
N PHE A 115 -2.92 -10.30 13.19
CA PHE A 115 -3.32 -10.85 11.90
C PHE A 115 -2.37 -10.41 10.79
N ASP A 116 -2.50 -11.08 9.65
CA ASP A 116 -1.79 -10.74 8.43
C ASP A 116 -2.81 -10.32 7.35
N LEU A 117 -2.48 -9.28 6.57
CA LEU A 117 -3.16 -8.99 5.31
C LEU A 117 -2.33 -9.45 4.13
N ILE A 118 -2.97 -10.08 3.14
CA ILE A 118 -2.34 -10.54 1.91
C ILE A 118 -2.75 -9.60 0.79
N VAL A 119 -1.80 -8.84 0.23
CA VAL A 119 -2.07 -7.80 -0.76
C VAL A 119 -1.27 -8.08 -2.03
N ARG A 120 -1.98 -8.23 -3.14
CA ARG A 120 -1.39 -8.33 -4.48
C ARG A 120 -1.17 -6.95 -5.06
N GLU A 121 0.02 -6.77 -5.64
CA GLU A 121 0.46 -5.57 -6.33
C GLU A 121 0.92 -5.91 -7.75
N PRO A 122 0.18 -5.49 -8.77
CA PRO A 122 0.58 -5.64 -10.16
C PRO A 122 1.94 -4.99 -10.50
N PRO A 123 2.52 -5.32 -11.66
CA PRO A 123 3.73 -4.66 -12.17
C PRO A 123 3.53 -3.14 -12.35
N LEU A 124 4.59 -2.37 -12.09
CA LEU A 124 4.64 -0.93 -12.36
C LEU A 124 4.98 -0.66 -13.83
N THR A 125 4.04 -0.95 -14.72
CA THR A 125 4.19 -0.71 -16.16
C THR A 125 3.23 0.38 -16.63
N GLY A 126 3.72 1.40 -17.33
CA GLY A 126 2.87 2.49 -17.84
C GLY A 126 2.25 3.34 -16.73
N ASP A 127 0.96 3.67 -16.87
CA ASP A 127 0.21 4.59 -15.97
C ASP A 127 -0.34 3.91 -14.69
N ASN A 128 0.12 2.69 -14.37
CA ASN A 128 -0.37 1.84 -13.26
C ASN A 128 0.04 2.31 -11.84
N LEU A 129 0.23 3.62 -11.60
CA LEU A 129 0.68 4.15 -10.30
C LEU A 129 -0.32 3.85 -9.17
N GLY A 130 -1.62 3.77 -9.47
CA GLY A 130 -2.68 3.43 -8.50
C GLY A 130 -2.63 1.98 -8.01
N LEU A 131 -1.88 1.09 -8.66
CA LEU A 131 -1.79 -0.33 -8.32
C LEU A 131 -0.66 -0.66 -7.33
N LYS A 132 0.05 0.36 -6.84
CA LYS A 132 1.12 0.26 -5.84
C LYS A 132 0.57 0.47 -4.43
N THR A 133 1.03 -0.35 -3.49
CA THR A 133 0.88 -0.01 -2.07
C THR A 133 1.89 1.08 -1.72
N TRP A 134 1.42 2.21 -1.22
CA TRP A 134 2.27 3.34 -0.83
C TRP A 134 2.60 3.33 0.67
N GLY A 135 3.79 3.82 1.04
CA GLY A 135 4.29 3.83 2.42
C GLY A 135 3.32 4.44 3.42
N SER A 136 2.72 5.59 3.07
CA SER A 136 1.72 6.29 3.89
C SER A 136 0.46 5.47 4.14
N SER A 137 0.01 4.63 3.20
CA SER A 137 -1.14 3.73 3.44
C SER A 137 -0.86 2.77 4.60
N TYR A 138 0.35 2.19 4.63
CA TYR A 138 0.76 1.30 5.71
C TYR A 138 1.04 2.04 7.01
N VAL A 139 1.65 3.23 6.96
CA VAL A 139 1.87 4.08 8.15
C VAL A 139 0.52 4.42 8.80
N LEU A 140 -0.47 4.87 8.02
CA LEU A 140 -1.80 5.14 8.54
C LEU A 140 -2.47 3.87 9.07
N ALA A 141 -2.33 2.73 8.37
CA ALA A 141 -2.86 1.45 8.80
C ALA A 141 -2.32 1.01 10.19
N GLN A 142 -1.03 1.23 10.46
CA GLN A 142 -0.41 0.94 11.75
C GLN A 142 -0.89 1.89 12.87
N MET A 143 -1.42 3.07 12.52
CA MET A 143 -1.95 4.04 13.48
C MET A 143 -3.43 3.86 13.81
N LEU A 144 -4.16 3.01 13.09
CA LEU A 144 -5.63 2.89 13.19
C LEU A 144 -6.12 2.59 14.60
N HIS A 145 -5.41 1.76 15.38
CA HIS A 145 -5.73 1.53 16.78
C HIS A 145 -5.70 2.83 17.58
N THR A 146 -4.57 3.55 17.53
CA THR A 146 -4.39 4.79 18.28
C THR A 146 -5.46 5.81 17.89
N VAL A 147 -5.73 5.95 16.60
CA VAL A 147 -6.75 6.89 16.11
C VAL A 147 -8.15 6.52 16.60
N SER A 148 -8.47 5.22 16.70
CA SER A 148 -9.76 4.78 17.27
C SER A 148 -9.93 5.12 18.74
N GLU A 149 -8.83 5.15 19.51
CA GLU A 149 -8.84 5.49 20.93
C GLU A 149 -8.74 7.00 21.19
N THR A 150 -8.28 7.79 20.22
CA THR A 150 -8.15 9.24 20.31
C THR A 150 -9.20 9.95 19.46
N SER A 151 -8.84 10.28 18.21
CA SER A 151 -9.54 11.22 17.33
C SER A 151 -10.91 10.69 16.88
N LEU A 152 -11.13 9.38 16.95
CA LEU A 152 -12.39 8.71 16.62
C LEU A 152 -13.05 8.02 17.83
N SER A 153 -12.58 8.24 19.05
CA SER A 153 -13.12 7.58 20.26
C SER A 153 -14.62 7.79 20.46
N HIS A 154 -15.16 8.92 19.99
CA HIS A 154 -16.59 9.23 20.07
C HIS A 154 -17.45 8.46 19.04
N LEU A 155 -16.87 8.03 17.92
CA LEU A 155 -17.50 7.25 16.84
C LEU A 155 -17.26 5.75 16.96
N LEU A 156 -16.05 5.34 17.35
CA LEU A 156 -15.58 3.95 17.37
C LEU A 156 -15.42 3.37 18.79
N GLY A 157 -15.55 4.20 19.83
CA GLY A 157 -15.46 3.77 21.22
C GLY A 157 -16.52 2.74 21.60
N ASN A 158 -16.27 2.01 22.69
CA ASN A 158 -17.14 0.95 23.21
C ASN A 158 -18.45 1.49 23.83
N LYS A 159 -19.32 2.08 23.01
CA LYS A 159 -20.72 2.34 23.37
C LYS A 159 -21.53 1.13 22.96
N VAL A 160 -21.97 0.35 23.96
CA VAL A 160 -22.68 -0.94 23.84
C VAL A 160 -23.98 -0.87 22.99
N SER A 161 -24.46 0.33 22.63
CA SER A 161 -25.77 0.56 22.03
C SER A 161 -25.79 1.24 20.65
N GLN A 162 -24.64 1.51 20.02
CA GLN A 162 -24.60 2.10 18.67
C GLN A 162 -23.85 1.20 17.69
N ALA A 163 -24.48 0.94 16.54
CA ALA A 163 -23.80 0.32 15.41
C ALA A 163 -22.62 1.21 14.99
N ARG A 164 -21.47 0.59 14.69
CA ARG A 164 -20.29 1.32 14.21
C ARG A 164 -20.61 1.92 12.84
N PRO A 165 -20.23 3.18 12.57
CA PRO A 165 -20.47 3.79 11.28
C PRO A 165 -19.64 3.11 10.19
N SER A 166 -20.19 3.05 8.98
CA SER A 166 -19.43 2.68 7.80
C SER A 166 -18.33 3.70 7.51
N VAL A 167 -17.22 3.21 6.98
CA VAL A 167 -16.04 3.99 6.60
C VAL A 167 -15.93 3.99 5.09
N LEU A 168 -15.56 5.12 4.49
CA LEU A 168 -15.15 5.19 3.09
C LEU A 168 -13.63 5.38 3.00
N GLU A 169 -12.96 4.59 2.18
CA GLU A 169 -11.62 4.89 1.71
C GLU A 169 -11.68 5.50 0.30
N LEU A 170 -11.11 6.70 0.13
CA LEU A 170 -10.96 7.34 -1.18
C LEU A 170 -9.56 7.06 -1.73
N GLY A 171 -9.44 6.59 -2.96
CA GLY A 171 -8.13 6.30 -3.57
C GLY A 171 -7.45 5.10 -2.89
N SER A 172 -8.16 3.98 -2.83
CA SER A 172 -7.76 2.80 -2.06
C SER A 172 -6.52 2.10 -2.63
N GLY A 173 -6.28 2.22 -3.93
CA GLY A 173 -5.23 1.52 -4.68
C GLY A 173 -5.31 0.01 -4.48
N THR A 174 -4.40 -0.54 -3.69
CA THR A 174 -4.37 -1.96 -3.34
C THR A 174 -5.35 -2.35 -2.23
N GLY A 175 -5.88 -1.37 -1.49
CA GLY A 175 -6.85 -1.51 -0.40
C GLY A 175 -6.24 -1.73 0.98
N LEU A 176 -4.90 -1.71 1.13
CA LEU A 176 -4.24 -2.09 2.39
C LEU A 176 -4.81 -1.34 3.62
N LEU A 177 -5.02 -0.04 3.51
CA LEU A 177 -5.48 0.79 4.61
C LEU A 177 -6.92 0.46 5.01
N GLY A 178 -7.87 0.40 4.07
CA GLY A 178 -9.26 0.09 4.37
C GLY A 178 -9.49 -1.38 4.75
N LEU A 179 -8.71 -2.32 4.20
CA LEU A 179 -8.68 -3.71 4.68
C LEU A 179 -8.28 -3.77 6.17
N ALA A 180 -7.24 -3.02 6.54
CA ALA A 180 -6.80 -2.93 7.94
C ALA A 180 -7.85 -2.24 8.81
N ALA A 181 -8.50 -1.17 8.32
CA ALA A 181 -9.58 -0.48 9.02
C ALA A 181 -10.77 -1.41 9.29
N ALA A 182 -11.17 -2.24 8.32
CA ALA A 182 -12.26 -3.20 8.50
C ALA A 182 -11.93 -4.22 9.61
N ALA A 183 -10.70 -4.74 9.62
CA ALA A 183 -10.24 -5.71 10.62
C ALA A 183 -10.08 -5.09 12.03
N ILE A 184 -9.44 -3.93 12.13
CA ILE A 184 -9.08 -3.29 13.40
C ILE A 184 -10.30 -2.61 14.02
N TRP A 185 -11.03 -1.82 13.23
CA TRP A 185 -12.22 -1.12 13.68
C TRP A 185 -13.49 -1.95 13.61
N ARG A 186 -13.41 -3.22 13.15
CA ARG A 186 -14.54 -4.18 13.16
C ARG A 186 -15.82 -3.54 12.63
N THR A 187 -15.69 -2.87 11.50
CA THR A 187 -16.76 -2.08 10.89
C THR A 187 -16.86 -2.39 9.40
N HIS A 188 -17.92 -1.90 8.79
CA HIS A 188 -18.08 -1.96 7.35
C HIS A 188 -17.21 -0.87 6.69
N VAL A 189 -16.42 -1.27 5.70
CA VAL A 189 -15.56 -0.35 4.93
C VAL A 189 -15.87 -0.48 3.45
N ILE A 190 -16.10 0.67 2.81
CA ILE A 190 -16.28 0.79 1.37
C ILE A 190 -14.96 1.31 0.80
N LEU A 191 -14.34 0.51 -0.06
CA LEU A 191 -13.10 0.86 -0.76
C LEU A 191 -13.44 1.46 -2.12
N SER A 192 -12.93 2.64 -2.43
CA SER A 192 -13.19 3.31 -3.70
C SER A 192 -11.91 3.73 -4.43
N ASP A 193 -11.96 3.63 -5.75
CA ASP A 193 -10.89 4.04 -6.66
C ASP A 193 -11.42 4.13 -8.11
N LEU A 194 -10.56 4.36 -9.09
CA LEU A 194 -10.89 4.34 -10.51
C LEU A 194 -11.31 2.94 -10.99
N GLN A 195 -12.12 2.90 -12.05
CA GLN A 195 -12.66 1.66 -12.63
C GLN A 195 -11.58 0.64 -13.02
N GLU A 196 -10.41 1.11 -13.46
CA GLU A 196 -9.26 0.28 -13.85
C GLU A 196 -8.54 -0.38 -12.66
N ILE A 197 -8.68 0.18 -11.44
CA ILE A 197 -8.10 -0.35 -10.21
C ILE A 197 -8.99 -1.46 -9.60
N MET A 198 -10.29 -1.41 -9.88
CA MET A 198 -11.30 -2.31 -9.31
C MET A 198 -10.98 -3.80 -9.43
N PRO A 199 -10.47 -4.34 -10.57
CA PRO A 199 -10.14 -5.77 -10.66
C PRO A 199 -9.08 -6.22 -9.64
N ASN A 200 -8.09 -5.38 -9.35
CA ASN A 200 -7.07 -5.72 -8.36
C ASN A 200 -7.58 -5.54 -6.93
N LEU A 201 -8.32 -4.46 -6.69
CA LEU A 201 -8.93 -4.18 -5.40
C LEU A 201 -9.92 -5.29 -4.99
N ALA A 202 -10.79 -5.72 -5.91
CA ALA A 202 -11.73 -6.82 -5.68
C ALA A 202 -11.03 -8.15 -5.39
N HIS A 203 -9.90 -8.42 -6.04
CA HIS A 203 -9.08 -9.59 -5.71
C HIS A 203 -8.53 -9.51 -4.29
N ASN A 204 -7.93 -8.38 -3.90
CA ASN A 204 -7.39 -8.19 -2.55
C ASN A 204 -8.48 -8.26 -1.48
N VAL A 205 -9.67 -7.72 -1.74
CA VAL A 205 -10.85 -7.89 -0.87
C VAL A 205 -11.20 -9.37 -0.73
N GLY A 206 -11.29 -10.10 -1.85
CA GLY A 206 -11.58 -11.54 -1.84
C GLY A 206 -10.56 -12.35 -1.04
N GLN A 207 -9.26 -12.05 -1.17
CA GLN A 207 -8.19 -12.75 -0.44
C GLN A 207 -8.27 -12.57 1.08
N ASN A 208 -8.83 -11.46 1.57
CA ASN A 208 -8.85 -11.13 3.01
C ASN A 208 -10.24 -11.20 3.64
N ARG A 209 -11.29 -11.53 2.86
CA ARG A 209 -12.69 -11.43 3.28
C ARG A 209 -13.01 -12.26 4.53
N ASP A 210 -12.63 -13.53 4.55
CA ASP A 210 -12.96 -14.44 5.65
C ASP A 210 -12.31 -13.99 6.96
N MET A 211 -11.01 -13.65 6.92
CA MET A 211 -10.26 -13.14 8.08
C MET A 211 -10.89 -11.86 8.66
N ILE A 212 -11.35 -10.95 7.79
CA ILE A 212 -11.99 -9.70 8.20
C ILE A 212 -13.38 -9.96 8.80
N GLN A 213 -14.15 -10.87 8.22
CA GLN A 213 -15.47 -11.27 8.74
C GLN A 213 -15.37 -11.96 10.10
N GLU A 214 -14.38 -12.84 10.32
CA GLU A 214 -14.10 -13.47 11.62
C GLU A 214 -13.84 -12.43 12.73
N ARG A 215 -13.36 -11.24 12.35
CA ARG A 215 -13.08 -10.12 13.26
C ARG A 215 -14.25 -9.15 13.42
N GLY A 216 -15.35 -9.38 12.71
CA GLY A 216 -16.55 -8.54 12.74
C GLY A 216 -16.49 -7.32 11.82
N GLY A 217 -15.54 -7.28 10.89
CA GLY A 217 -15.52 -6.31 9.79
C GLY A 217 -16.25 -6.81 8.55
N SER A 218 -16.49 -5.92 7.60
CA SER A 218 -16.97 -6.30 6.27
C SER A 218 -16.52 -5.28 5.22
N LEU A 219 -16.55 -5.69 3.96
CA LEU A 219 -15.96 -4.94 2.85
C LEU A 219 -16.84 -5.01 1.61
N ASP A 220 -16.98 -3.85 0.99
CA ASP A 220 -17.41 -3.67 -0.40
C ASP A 220 -16.40 -2.78 -1.14
N ALA A 221 -16.36 -2.90 -2.46
CA ALA A 221 -15.50 -2.09 -3.31
C ALA A 221 -16.25 -1.67 -4.56
N GLY A 222 -16.13 -0.40 -4.94
CA GLY A 222 -16.77 0.14 -6.15
C GLY A 222 -16.05 1.36 -6.70
N ALA A 223 -16.32 1.64 -7.97
CA ALA A 223 -15.67 2.74 -8.67
C ALA A 223 -16.16 4.10 -8.13
N LEU A 224 -15.24 5.03 -7.93
CA LEU A 224 -15.55 6.43 -7.63
C LEU A 224 -14.43 7.30 -8.21
N THR A 225 -14.73 7.93 -9.35
CA THR A 225 -13.85 8.93 -9.96
C THR A 225 -14.13 10.30 -9.34
N TRP A 226 -13.11 10.93 -8.76
CA TRP A 226 -13.27 12.26 -8.14
C TRP A 226 -13.59 13.30 -9.21
N GLY A 227 -14.75 13.96 -9.09
CA GLY A 227 -15.20 14.93 -10.10
C GLY A 227 -15.58 14.31 -11.45
N GLY A 228 -15.71 12.99 -11.53
CA GLY A 228 -16.16 12.28 -12.74
C GLY A 228 -17.67 12.35 -12.94
N ASP A 229 -18.11 11.90 -14.11
CA ASP A 229 -19.52 11.83 -14.48
C ASP A 229 -20.24 10.64 -13.80
N GLU A 230 -21.58 10.59 -13.88
CA GLU A 230 -22.40 9.56 -13.22
C GLU A 230 -22.06 8.12 -13.65
N ASP A 231 -21.52 7.91 -14.85
CA ASP A 231 -21.11 6.61 -15.37
C ASP A 231 -19.72 6.16 -14.88
N GLU A 232 -18.97 7.05 -14.22
CA GLU A 232 -17.65 6.80 -13.63
C GLU A 232 -17.72 6.54 -12.12
N VAL A 233 -18.93 6.41 -11.58
CA VAL A 233 -19.22 6.20 -10.16
C VAL A 233 -20.17 5.01 -10.00
N ASP A 234 -19.91 4.14 -9.01
CA ASP A 234 -20.79 3.03 -8.70
C ASP A 234 -22.16 3.55 -8.19
N PRO A 235 -23.26 3.33 -8.94
CA PRO A 235 -24.55 3.92 -8.63
C PRO A 235 -25.26 3.24 -7.46
N VAL A 236 -24.72 2.13 -6.94
CA VAL A 236 -25.29 1.40 -5.79
C VAL A 236 -24.58 1.81 -4.51
N LEU A 237 -23.25 1.88 -4.53
CA LEU A 237 -22.47 2.22 -3.34
C LEU A 237 -22.43 3.73 -3.05
N PHE A 238 -22.65 4.56 -4.08
CA PHE A 238 -22.60 6.02 -3.99
C PHE A 238 -23.91 6.68 -4.46
N ASP A 239 -25.04 6.02 -4.20
CA ASP A 239 -26.39 6.49 -4.56
C ASP A 239 -26.83 7.77 -3.81
N ALA A 240 -26.23 8.01 -2.64
CA ALA A 240 -26.50 9.14 -1.79
C ALA A 240 -25.20 9.88 -1.42
N LYS A 241 -25.25 11.21 -1.50
CA LYS A 241 -24.17 12.08 -1.01
C LYS A 241 -24.26 12.26 0.51
N ASN A 242 -23.13 12.62 1.13
CA ASN A 242 -23.02 13.09 2.51
C ASN A 242 -23.54 12.11 3.58
N HIS A 243 -23.16 10.84 3.50
CA HIS A 243 -23.63 9.81 4.43
C HIS A 243 -22.51 9.12 5.23
N PHE A 244 -21.25 9.27 4.83
CA PHE A 244 -20.13 8.66 5.56
C PHE A 244 -19.71 9.51 6.76
N LYS A 245 -19.65 8.90 7.94
CA LYS A 245 -19.15 9.58 9.16
C LYS A 245 -17.63 9.54 9.26
N ILE A 246 -16.99 8.59 8.59
CA ILE A 246 -15.53 8.42 8.59
C ILE A 246 -15.08 8.26 7.14
N ILE A 247 -14.15 9.13 6.73
CA ILE A 247 -13.43 8.98 5.47
C ILE A 247 -11.94 8.85 5.79
N ILE A 248 -11.27 7.89 5.17
CA ILE A 248 -9.81 7.71 5.25
C ILE A 248 -9.19 7.82 3.88
N VAL A 249 -8.00 8.44 3.80
CA VAL A 249 -7.30 8.71 2.54
C VAL A 249 -5.80 8.64 2.79
N ALA A 250 -5.04 7.96 1.93
CA ALA A 250 -3.59 7.91 2.01
C ALA A 250 -2.92 8.15 0.65
N ASP A 251 -1.89 8.99 0.65
CA ASP A 251 -1.13 9.40 -0.54
C ASP A 251 -1.96 9.94 -1.72
N PRO A 252 -2.91 10.88 -1.55
CA PRO A 252 -3.79 11.23 -2.66
C PRO A 252 -3.23 12.28 -3.63
N LEU A 253 -2.09 12.92 -3.33
CA LEU A 253 -1.67 14.17 -3.99
C LEU A 253 -0.42 13.99 -4.86
N TYR A 254 -0.62 13.94 -6.18
CA TYR A 254 0.45 13.78 -7.17
C TYR A 254 0.38 14.80 -8.32
N ASP A 255 -0.81 15.36 -8.57
CA ASP A 255 -1.08 16.34 -9.62
C ASP A 255 -1.67 17.64 -9.04
N ASP A 256 -1.51 18.76 -9.75
CA ASP A 256 -2.04 20.09 -9.35
C ASP A 256 -3.58 20.10 -9.27
N GLU A 257 -4.29 19.18 -9.96
CA GLU A 257 -5.76 19.05 -9.87
C GLU A 257 -6.24 18.27 -8.64
N HIS A 258 -5.42 17.34 -8.12
CA HIS A 258 -5.81 16.44 -7.01
C HIS A 258 -6.28 17.16 -5.74
N PRO A 259 -5.68 18.28 -5.30
CA PRO A 259 -6.19 19.04 -4.16
C PRO A 259 -7.67 19.41 -4.25
N GLY A 260 -8.10 19.92 -5.41
CA GLY A 260 -9.49 20.35 -5.64
C GLY A 260 -10.43 19.16 -5.76
N LEU A 261 -10.03 18.15 -6.54
CA LEU A 261 -10.79 16.92 -6.76
C LEU A 261 -11.02 16.15 -5.47
N LEU A 262 -9.96 15.93 -4.67
CA LEU A 262 -10.07 15.24 -3.39
C LEU A 262 -10.94 16.01 -2.40
N ALA A 263 -10.74 17.33 -2.28
CA ALA A 263 -11.57 18.15 -1.41
C ALA A 263 -13.05 18.11 -1.84
N GLY A 264 -13.32 18.08 -3.15
CA GLY A 264 -14.66 17.86 -3.70
C GLY A 264 -15.24 16.51 -3.30
N ALA A 265 -14.52 15.42 -3.55
CA ALA A 265 -14.96 14.07 -3.19
C ALA A 265 -15.23 13.94 -1.68
N ILE A 266 -14.38 14.50 -0.82
CA ILE A 266 -14.62 14.53 0.62
C ILE A 266 -15.89 15.32 0.95
N ASP A 267 -16.08 16.50 0.37
CA ASP A 267 -17.24 17.35 0.63
C ASP A 267 -18.56 16.70 0.18
N GLU A 268 -18.53 15.91 -0.90
CA GLU A 268 -19.69 15.19 -1.41
C GLU A 268 -20.01 13.91 -0.61
N GLN A 269 -19.03 13.28 0.02
CA GLN A 269 -19.22 11.99 0.67
C GLN A 269 -19.37 12.11 2.20
N LEU A 270 -18.70 13.09 2.82
CA LEU A 270 -18.71 13.25 4.27
C LEU A 270 -20.05 13.78 4.76
N ALA A 271 -20.60 13.12 5.77
CA ALA A 271 -21.81 13.54 6.45
C ALA A 271 -21.71 14.96 7.05
N PHE A 272 -22.86 15.61 7.20
CA PHE A 272 -22.94 16.94 7.81
C PHE A 272 -22.91 16.92 9.34
N ASP A 273 -22.81 15.74 9.96
CA ASP A 273 -22.72 15.60 11.40
C ASP A 273 -21.46 16.28 11.97
N ALA A 274 -21.63 16.95 13.12
CA ALA A 274 -20.51 17.56 13.86
C ALA A 274 -19.46 16.53 14.30
N ASP A 275 -19.84 15.25 14.37
CA ASP A 275 -18.98 14.15 14.76
C ASP A 275 -18.21 13.52 13.60
N ALA A 276 -18.58 13.82 12.35
CA ALA A 276 -17.95 13.23 11.16
C ALA A 276 -16.49 13.67 11.02
N ARG A 277 -15.62 12.74 10.63
CA ARG A 277 -14.16 12.94 10.55
C ARG A 277 -13.59 12.43 9.24
N VAL A 278 -12.56 13.13 8.77
CA VAL A 278 -11.74 12.71 7.63
C VAL A 278 -10.30 12.58 8.10
N MET A 279 -9.65 11.48 7.78
CA MET A 279 -8.22 11.27 8.03
C MET A 279 -7.50 11.26 6.70
N VAL A 280 -6.56 12.19 6.51
CA VAL A 280 -5.77 12.29 5.28
C VAL A 280 -4.30 12.17 5.65
N MET A 281 -3.60 11.18 5.08
CA MET A 281 -2.16 11.07 5.18
C MET A 281 -1.49 11.43 3.87
N VAL A 282 -0.65 12.47 3.90
CA VAL A 282 0.12 12.95 2.74
C VAL A 282 1.62 12.82 3.03
N PRO A 283 2.36 12.02 2.24
CA PRO A 283 3.82 12.02 2.31
C PRO A 283 4.41 13.32 1.74
N GLN A 284 5.35 13.91 2.47
CA GLN A 284 6.06 15.12 2.10
C GLN A 284 7.44 14.75 1.53
N ARG A 285 7.44 14.32 0.26
CA ARG A 285 8.65 13.86 -0.44
C ARG A 285 9.54 15.00 -0.90
N ASP A 286 8.93 16.12 -1.29
CA ASP A 286 9.59 17.25 -1.93
C ASP A 286 8.79 18.55 -1.79
N ALA A 287 9.28 19.63 -2.41
CA ALA A 287 8.58 20.92 -2.40
C ALA A 287 7.22 20.87 -3.12
N VAL A 288 7.03 19.96 -4.08
CA VAL A 288 5.79 19.82 -4.86
C VAL A 288 4.68 19.25 -3.97
N THR A 289 4.92 18.10 -3.35
CA THR A 289 3.99 17.46 -2.41
C THR A 289 3.62 18.40 -1.24
N ILE A 290 4.56 19.21 -0.75
CA ILE A 290 4.29 20.24 0.27
C ILE A 290 3.34 21.33 -0.27
N LYS A 291 3.54 21.80 -1.51
CA LYS A 291 2.66 22.78 -2.17
C LYS A 291 1.27 22.21 -2.42
N LEU A 292 1.18 20.96 -2.87
CA LEU A 292 -0.11 20.27 -3.09
C LEU A 292 -0.89 20.15 -1.77
N LEU A 293 -0.22 19.76 -0.67
CA LEU A 293 -0.85 19.72 0.66
C LEU A 293 -1.36 21.10 1.10
N SER A 294 -0.59 22.16 0.87
CA SER A 294 -1.03 23.53 1.17
C SER A 294 -2.27 23.93 0.35
N SER A 295 -2.30 23.53 -0.92
CA SER A 295 -3.43 23.79 -1.81
C SER A 295 -4.67 23.01 -1.35
N PHE A 296 -4.49 21.74 -0.97
CA PHE A 296 -5.56 20.88 -0.45
C PHE A 296 -6.21 21.47 0.80
N ARG A 297 -5.41 21.97 1.76
CA ARG A 297 -5.93 22.64 2.96
C ARG A 297 -6.76 23.88 2.61
N THR A 298 -6.36 24.61 1.58
CA THR A 298 -7.09 25.79 1.10
C THR A 298 -8.44 25.38 0.48
N GLU A 299 -8.43 24.35 -0.37
CA GLU A 299 -9.64 23.79 -1.00
C GLU A 299 -10.65 23.22 0.00
N MET A 300 -10.16 22.59 1.08
CA MET A 300 -11.00 22.08 2.17
C MET A 300 -11.67 23.23 2.96
N ALA A 301 -10.92 24.31 3.22
CA ALA A 301 -11.42 25.48 3.94
C ALA A 301 -12.35 26.37 3.11
N SER A 302 -12.26 26.31 1.76
CA SER A 302 -13.08 27.11 0.85
C SER A 302 -14.45 26.48 0.52
N LYS A 303 -14.71 25.25 0.99
CA LYS A 303 -16.02 24.59 0.79
C LYS A 303 -17.15 25.38 1.44
N SER A 304 -18.36 25.20 0.90
CA SER A 304 -19.57 25.87 1.39
C SER A 304 -19.82 25.64 2.88
N THR A 305 -19.51 24.42 3.35
CA THR A 305 -19.39 24.09 4.78
C THR A 305 -17.92 23.73 5.04
N PRO A 306 -17.10 24.69 5.53
CA PRO A 306 -15.66 24.53 5.61
C PRO A 306 -15.22 23.28 6.37
N LEU A 307 -14.25 22.55 5.82
CA LEU A 307 -13.59 21.44 6.49
C LEU A 307 -12.28 21.94 7.11
N VAL A 308 -12.24 21.95 8.44
CA VAL A 308 -11.11 22.48 9.21
C VAL A 308 -10.27 21.34 9.77
N CYS A 309 -8.95 21.53 9.77
CA CYS A 309 -8.02 20.60 10.40
C CYS A 309 -8.12 20.75 11.92
N LEU A 310 -8.59 19.71 12.59
CA LEU A 310 -8.78 19.67 14.05
C LEU A 310 -7.51 19.19 14.76
N GLU A 311 -6.82 18.23 14.16
CA GLU A 311 -5.59 17.64 14.68
C GLU A 311 -4.62 17.39 13.52
N GLU A 312 -3.34 17.63 13.75
CA GLU A 312 -2.30 17.26 12.78
C GLU A 312 -1.06 16.69 13.47
N SER A 313 -0.38 15.77 12.79
CA SER A 313 0.89 15.20 13.24
C SER A 313 1.77 14.84 12.06
N VAL A 314 3.05 14.58 12.31
CA VAL A 314 3.99 14.09 11.31
C VAL A 314 4.63 12.81 11.83
N VAL A 315 4.56 11.76 11.03
CA VAL A 315 5.07 10.42 11.36
C VAL A 315 6.12 10.01 10.34
N ALA A 316 7.17 9.32 10.78
CA ALA A 316 8.14 8.74 9.86
C ALA A 316 7.54 7.51 9.17
N GLY A 317 7.64 7.46 7.85
CA GLY A 317 7.24 6.33 7.02
C GLY A 317 8.41 5.78 6.22
N GLN A 318 8.19 4.61 5.64
CA GLN A 318 9.08 4.04 4.62
C GLN A 318 8.29 3.78 3.35
N ASP A 319 8.87 4.06 2.19
CA ASP A 319 8.34 3.65 0.90
C ASP A 319 9.43 3.08 -0.02
N ASP A 320 8.99 2.36 -1.06
CA ASP A 320 9.88 1.74 -2.06
C ASP A 320 10.17 2.73 -3.21
N TRP A 321 10.27 4.03 -2.96
CA TRP A 321 10.52 5.07 -3.97
C TRP A 321 11.84 5.82 -3.71
N GLY A 322 12.64 6.00 -4.77
CA GLY A 322 14.02 6.51 -4.69
C GLY A 322 15.01 5.55 -5.33
N GLY A 323 16.09 6.07 -5.93
CA GLY A 323 17.16 5.23 -6.49
C GLY A 323 18.01 4.61 -5.38
N ASP A 324 18.53 3.41 -5.61
CA ASP A 324 19.46 2.72 -4.68
C ASP A 324 20.74 3.54 -4.36
N GLU A 325 20.99 4.65 -5.07
CA GLU A 325 22.14 5.53 -4.86
C GLU A 325 21.90 6.61 -3.79
N ASP A 326 20.64 6.89 -3.40
CA ASP A 326 20.28 7.89 -2.37
C ASP A 326 19.37 7.26 -1.30
N GLU A 327 19.95 6.42 -0.43
CA GLU A 327 19.24 5.61 0.58
C GLU A 327 18.53 6.42 1.70
N GLU A 328 18.74 7.75 1.78
CA GLU A 328 17.89 8.67 2.58
C GLU A 328 16.49 8.86 1.97
N ALA A 329 16.29 8.53 0.68
CA ALA A 329 15.01 8.65 -0.03
C ALA A 329 13.94 7.66 0.44
N SER A 330 14.34 6.54 1.06
CA SER A 330 13.41 5.52 1.59
C SER A 330 12.63 5.98 2.83
N HIS A 331 13.02 7.09 3.46
CA HIS A 331 12.39 7.61 4.68
C HIS A 331 11.58 8.86 4.35
N VAL A 332 10.25 8.72 4.39
CA VAL A 332 9.33 9.79 4.02
C VAL A 332 8.60 10.32 5.26
N LYS A 333 8.54 11.65 5.41
CA LYS A 333 7.71 12.26 6.45
C LYS A 333 6.26 12.23 5.98
N CYS A 334 5.40 11.54 6.71
CA CYS A 334 3.98 11.48 6.43
C CYS A 334 3.24 12.46 7.34
N TRP A 335 2.66 13.51 6.76
CA TRP A 335 1.75 14.39 7.46
C TRP A 335 0.38 13.71 7.57
N LEU A 336 -0.18 13.64 8.78
CA LEU A 336 -1.54 13.17 9.04
C LEU A 336 -2.37 14.36 9.51
N GLY A 337 -3.47 14.64 8.81
CA GLY A 337 -4.49 15.59 9.25
C GLY A 337 -5.81 14.90 9.55
N VAL A 338 -6.44 15.30 10.65
CA VAL A 338 -7.82 14.93 11.00
C VAL A 338 -8.70 16.16 10.80
N PHE A 339 -9.67 16.06 9.90
CA PHE A 339 -10.58 17.15 9.56
C PHE A 339 -12.00 16.88 10.07
N GLY A 340 -12.75 17.94 10.30
CA GLY A 340 -14.19 17.90 10.52
C GLY A 340 -14.84 19.17 9.97
N ARG A 341 -16.17 19.13 9.79
CA ARG A 341 -16.92 20.32 9.35
C ARG A 341 -16.96 21.37 10.45
N SER A 342 -16.63 22.60 10.10
CA SER A 342 -16.89 23.77 10.94
C SER A 342 -18.35 24.17 10.77
N LEU A 343 -19.21 23.59 11.61
CA LEU A 343 -20.59 24.03 11.71
C LEU A 343 -20.60 25.32 12.53
N GLU A 344 -20.71 26.47 11.87
CA GLU A 344 -21.06 27.71 12.57
C GLU A 344 -22.43 27.47 13.25
N LEU A 345 -22.49 27.71 14.56
CA LEU A 345 -23.73 27.65 15.36
C LEU A 345 -24.67 28.81 15.03
#